data_AF-A0A644XXL8-F1
#
_entry.id   AF-A0A644XXL8-F1
#
_cell.length_a   1.000
_cell.length_b   1.000
_cell.length_c   1.000
_cell.angle_alpha   90.00
_cell.angle_beta   90.00
_cell.angle_gamma   90.00
#
_symmetry.space_group_name_H-M   'P 1'
#
loop_
_entity.id
_entity.type
_entity.pdbx_description
1 polymer ?
#
loop_
_entity_poly.entity_id
_entity_poly.type
_entity_poly.pdbx_seq_one_letter_code
_entity_poly.pdbx_strand_id
1 'polypeptide(L)'
;MTAIKASGFALTELMEEILTVSVDTVNENLLYTPPAFKGGCNIRNELEYSMSDQAAADRKEVLARLQTGQSLDSAAGAFASDQHFEEWYAATLTRLQDLMES
;
A
#
# COMPACT_ATOMS: atom_id res chain seq x y z
N MET A 1 1.68 28.75 7.25
CA MET A 1 1.54 30.20 7.54
C MET A 1 0.90 30.99 6.39
N THR A 2 1.32 30.80 5.14
CA THR A 2 0.80 31.50 3.94
C THR A 2 -0.72 31.43 3.77
N ALA A 3 -1.32 30.25 3.94
CA ALA A 3 -2.77 30.06 3.82
C ALA A 3 -3.57 30.82 4.91
N ILE A 4 -3.01 30.97 6.11
CA ILE A 4 -3.67 31.69 7.22
C ILE A 4 -3.55 33.21 7.00
N LYS A 5 -2.40 33.71 6.53
CA LYS A 5 -2.25 35.12 6.15
C LYS A 5 -3.16 35.50 4.97
N ALA A 6 -3.37 34.58 4.03
CA ALA A 6 -4.28 34.76 2.90
C ALA A 6 -5.78 34.74 3.27
N SER A 7 -6.16 34.23 4.45
CA SER A 7 -7.56 34.20 4.89
C SER A 7 -8.08 35.54 5.44
N GLY A 8 -7.23 36.58 5.49
CA GLY A 8 -7.57 37.89 6.06
C GLY A 8 -7.61 37.90 7.59
N PHE A 9 -7.23 36.81 8.25
CA PHE A 9 -7.14 36.73 9.69
C PHE A 9 -5.88 37.45 10.20
N ALA A 10 -6.04 38.38 11.14
CA ALA A 10 -4.93 39.09 11.77
C ALA A 10 -4.26 38.19 12.82
N LEU A 11 -3.06 37.71 12.50
CA LEU A 11 -2.21 36.97 13.43
C LEU A 11 -1.41 37.95 14.30
N THR A 12 -1.43 37.71 15.61
CA THR A 12 -0.47 38.35 16.52
C THR A 12 0.89 37.63 16.42
N GLU A 13 1.98 38.31 16.78
CA GLU A 13 3.33 37.71 16.76
C GLU A 13 3.40 36.43 17.60
N LEU A 14 2.80 36.43 18.80
CA LEU A 14 2.74 35.26 19.67
C LEU A 14 1.99 34.08 19.02
N MET A 15 0.91 34.35 18.28
CA MET A 15 0.17 33.30 17.58
C MET A 15 0.96 32.74 16.40
N GLU A 16 1.71 33.57 15.68
CA GLU A 16 2.60 33.12 14.60
C GLU A 16 3.72 32.23 15.14
N GLU A 17 4.33 32.60 16.26
CA GLU A 17 5.36 31.81 16.94
C GLU A 17 4.81 30.45 17.41
N ILE A 18 3.69 30.44 18.15
CA ILE A 18 3.08 29.21 18.66
C ILE A 18 2.72 28.25 17.52
N LEU A 19 2.09 28.75 16.45
CA LEU A 19 1.69 27.90 15.32
C LEU A 19 2.91 27.36 14.54
N THR A 20 3.95 28.16 14.38
CA THR A 20 5.19 27.73 13.72
C THR A 20 5.86 26.63 14.52
N VAL A 21 6.13 26.87 15.82
CA VAL A 21 6.74 25.88 16.71
C VAL A 21 5.90 24.60 16.79
N SER A 22 4.57 24.72 16.83
CA SER A 22 3.68 23.56 16.88
C SER A 22 3.74 22.72 15.60
N VAL A 23 3.76 23.36 14.43
CA VAL A 23 3.87 22.68 13.13
C VAL A 23 5.25 22.03 12.99
N ASP A 24 6.32 22.74 13.34
CA ASP A 24 7.68 22.21 13.27
C ASP A 24 7.84 21.03 14.23
N THR A 25 7.32 21.15 15.45
CA THR A 25 7.30 20.04 16.42
C THR A 25 6.52 18.84 15.87
N VAL A 26 5.36 19.02 15.25
CA VAL A 26 4.62 17.87 14.67
C VAL A 26 5.38 17.23 13.50
N ASN A 27 6.07 18.02 12.68
CA ASN A 27 6.78 17.54 11.50
C ASN A 27 8.14 16.91 11.81
N GLU A 28 8.86 17.41 12.81
CA GLU A 28 10.23 17.03 13.13
C GLU A 28 10.36 16.12 14.35
N ASN A 29 9.30 15.98 15.15
CA ASN A 29 9.34 15.10 16.32
C ASN A 29 9.45 13.63 15.91
N LEU A 30 10.35 12.91 16.57
CA LEU A 30 10.55 11.49 16.39
C LEU A 30 9.39 10.73 17.06
N LEU A 31 8.35 10.45 16.29
CA LEU A 31 7.22 9.65 16.75
C LEU A 31 7.60 8.17 16.83
N TYR A 32 6.97 7.44 17.75
CA TYR A 32 7.10 5.98 17.85
C TYR A 32 6.52 5.22 16.64
N THR A 33 5.72 5.91 15.81
CA THR A 33 5.16 5.37 14.58
C THR A 33 5.69 6.16 13.38
N PRO A 34 6.11 5.50 12.28
CA PRO A 34 6.49 6.20 11.06
C PRO A 34 5.36 7.13 10.59
N PRO A 35 5.68 8.34 10.09
CA PRO A 35 4.69 9.21 9.49
C PRO A 35 3.99 8.51 8.33
N ALA A 36 2.69 8.77 8.16
CA ALA A 36 1.96 8.30 6.99
C ALA A 36 2.58 8.93 5.74
N PHE A 37 3.20 8.11 4.89
CA PHE A 37 3.75 8.58 3.63
C PHE A 37 2.67 8.61 2.55
N LYS A 38 2.85 9.52 1.58
CA LYS A 38 1.93 9.69 0.46
C LYS A 38 1.73 8.34 -0.25
N GLY A 39 0.48 8.00 -0.56
CA GLY A 39 0.14 6.71 -1.17
C GLY A 39 0.08 5.52 -0.20
N GLY A 40 0.40 5.70 1.08
CA GLY A 40 0.47 4.59 2.06
C GLY A 40 -0.82 3.78 2.22
N CYS A 41 -1.99 4.38 2.04
CA CYS A 41 -3.27 3.64 2.04
C CYS A 41 -3.40 2.72 0.82
N ASN A 42 -3.00 3.18 -0.36
CA ASN A 42 -3.06 2.38 -1.59
C ASN A 42 -2.06 1.22 -1.52
N ILE A 43 -0.86 1.49 -1.02
CA ILE A 43 0.20 0.49 -0.82
C ILE A 43 -0.25 -0.57 0.19
N ARG A 44 -0.86 -0.15 1.31
CA ARG A 44 -1.41 -1.09 2.30
C ARG A 44 -2.49 -1.97 1.69
N ASN A 45 -3.44 -1.37 0.95
CA ASN A 45 -4.48 -2.14 0.28
C ASN A 45 -3.88 -3.14 -0.71
N GLU A 46 -2.92 -2.71 -1.54
CA GLU A 46 -2.28 -3.60 -2.51
C GLU A 46 -1.60 -4.80 -1.81
N LEU A 47 -0.84 -4.54 -0.74
CA LEU A 47 -0.16 -5.59 0.01
C LEU A 47 -1.13 -6.53 0.74
N GLU A 48 -2.27 -6.00 1.22
CA GLU A 48 -3.29 -6.77 1.93
C GLU A 48 -4.01 -7.77 1.01
N TYR A 49 -4.32 -7.35 -0.23
CA TYR A 49 -5.15 -8.15 -1.13
C TYR A 49 -4.38 -8.94 -2.19
N SER A 50 -3.13 -8.58 -2.54
CA SER A 50 -2.44 -9.17 -3.71
C SER A 50 -2.34 -10.69 -3.67
N MET A 51 -2.01 -11.30 -2.51
CA MET A 51 -1.94 -12.77 -2.39
C MET A 51 -3.32 -13.42 -2.40
N SER A 52 -4.30 -12.80 -1.73
CA SER A 52 -5.67 -13.33 -1.68
C SER A 52 -6.31 -13.33 -3.07
N ASP A 53 -6.09 -12.27 -3.84
CA ASP A 53 -6.59 -12.14 -5.20
C ASP A 53 -5.92 -13.16 -6.14
N GLN A 54 -4.59 -13.35 -6.01
CA GLN A 54 -3.86 -14.38 -6.74
C GLN A 54 -4.41 -15.79 -6.43
N ALA A 55 -4.57 -16.13 -5.15
CA ALA A 55 -5.10 -17.42 -4.74
C ALA A 55 -6.54 -17.65 -5.22
N ALA A 56 -7.38 -16.60 -5.26
CA ALA A 56 -8.73 -16.68 -5.81
C ALA A 56 -8.72 -16.95 -7.32
N ALA A 57 -7.82 -16.30 -8.07
CA ALA A 57 -7.62 -16.52 -9.50
C ALA A 57 -7.12 -17.95 -9.77
N ASP A 58 -6.11 -18.41 -9.04
CA ASP A 58 -5.54 -19.76 -9.17
C ASP A 58 -6.61 -20.83 -8.87
N ARG A 59 -7.40 -20.63 -7.80
CA ARG A 59 -8.49 -21.53 -7.44
C ARG A 59 -9.53 -21.64 -8.56
N LYS A 60 -9.87 -20.53 -9.21
CA LYS A 60 -10.83 -20.54 -10.33
C LYS A 60 -10.31 -21.41 -11.48
N GLU A 61 -9.03 -21.30 -11.80
CA GLU A 61 -8.39 -22.09 -12.85
C GLU A 61 -8.28 -23.58 -12.45
N VAL A 62 -7.92 -23.89 -11.21
CA VAL A 62 -7.93 -25.27 -10.68
C VAL A 62 -9.32 -25.88 -10.82
N LEU A 63 -10.38 -25.16 -10.45
CA LEU A 63 -11.75 -25.65 -10.60
C LEU A 63 -12.13 -25.92 -12.06
N ALA A 64 -11.69 -25.07 -12.99
CA ALA A 64 -11.92 -25.30 -14.42
C ALA A 64 -11.21 -26.58 -14.91
N ARG A 65 -9.98 -26.82 -14.46
CA ARG A 65 -9.20 -28.04 -14.77
C ARG A 65 -9.81 -29.31 -14.18
N LEU A 66 -10.36 -29.23 -12.97
CA LEU A 66 -11.07 -30.35 -12.36
C LEU A 66 -12.33 -30.71 -13.17
N GLN A 67 -13.03 -29.73 -13.72
CA GLN A 67 -14.19 -29.97 -14.58
C GLN A 67 -13.84 -30.67 -15.89
N THR A 68 -12.62 -30.51 -16.40
CA THR A 68 -12.12 -31.22 -17.59
C THR A 68 -11.57 -32.61 -17.28
N GLY A 69 -11.64 -33.05 -16.03
CA GLY A 69 -11.26 -34.40 -15.59
C GLY A 69 -9.80 -34.54 -15.15
N GLN A 70 -9.06 -33.44 -14.97
CA GLN A 70 -7.72 -33.50 -14.37
C GLN A 70 -7.80 -33.88 -12.89
N SER A 71 -6.74 -34.52 -12.38
CA SER A 71 -6.58 -34.72 -10.94
C SER A 71 -6.27 -33.40 -10.24
N LEU A 72 -6.58 -33.31 -8.94
CA LEU A 72 -6.26 -32.12 -8.14
C LEU A 72 -4.75 -31.81 -8.16
N ASP A 73 -3.92 -32.83 -8.06
CA ASP A 73 -2.46 -32.70 -8.02
C ASP A 73 -1.93 -32.07 -9.32
N SER A 74 -2.41 -32.56 -10.47
CA SER A 74 -2.05 -31.99 -11.77
C SER A 74 -2.65 -30.60 -11.99
N ALA A 75 -3.88 -30.37 -11.51
CA ALA A 75 -4.56 -29.10 -11.69
C ALA A 75 -3.91 -27.97 -10.87
N ALA A 76 -3.52 -28.27 -9.63
CA ALA A 76 -2.97 -27.32 -8.66
C ALA A 76 -1.44 -27.20 -8.68
N GLY A 77 -0.73 -28.22 -9.19
CA GLY A 77 0.74 -28.31 -9.06
C GLY A 77 1.50 -27.09 -9.59
N ALA A 78 1.01 -26.44 -10.65
CA ALA A 78 1.62 -25.22 -11.17
C ALA A 78 1.55 -24.04 -10.18
N PHE A 79 0.44 -23.92 -9.43
CA PHE A 79 0.17 -22.81 -8.52
C PHE A 79 0.80 -22.99 -7.13
N ALA A 80 1.18 -24.23 -6.78
CA ALA A 80 1.84 -24.55 -5.51
C ALA A 80 3.38 -24.64 -5.66
N SER A 81 3.94 -23.97 -6.67
CA SER A 81 5.37 -24.00 -6.97
C SER A 81 6.09 -22.73 -6.50
N ASP A 82 7.38 -22.86 -6.17
CA ASP A 82 8.22 -21.70 -5.81
C ASP A 82 8.28 -20.68 -6.96
N GLN A 83 8.35 -21.16 -8.21
CA GLN A 83 8.32 -20.31 -9.40
C GLN A 83 7.08 -19.41 -9.44
N HIS A 84 5.89 -19.96 -9.16
CA HIS A 84 4.63 -19.19 -9.13
C HIS A 84 4.62 -18.16 -8.00
N PHE A 85 5.18 -18.51 -6.84
CA PHE A 85 5.35 -17.56 -5.74
C PHE A 85 6.30 -16.40 -6.11
N GLU A 86 7.44 -16.69 -6.74
CA GLU A 86 8.41 -15.67 -7.17
C GLU A 86 7.82 -14.74 -8.22
N GLU A 87 7.01 -15.25 -9.14
CA GLU A 87 6.28 -14.45 -10.14
C GLU A 87 5.28 -13.49 -9.46
N TRP A 88 4.49 -13.99 -8.50
CA TRP A 88 3.61 -13.15 -7.69
C TRP A 88 4.38 -12.10 -6.89
N TYR A 89 5.51 -12.48 -6.28
CA TYR A 89 6.33 -11.59 -5.47
C TYR A 89 6.91 -10.46 -6.31
N ALA A 90 7.51 -10.78 -7.47
CA ALA A 90 8.06 -9.79 -8.38
C ALA A 90 6.98 -8.82 -8.89
N ALA A 91 5.82 -9.34 -9.29
CA ALA A 91 4.70 -8.51 -9.75
C ALA A 91 4.17 -7.59 -8.64
N THR A 92 4.02 -8.12 -7.42
CA THR A 92 3.59 -7.33 -6.25
C THR A 92 4.61 -6.24 -5.93
N LEU A 93 5.91 -6.57 -5.91
CA LEU A 93 6.98 -5.61 -5.65
C LEU A 93 6.98 -4.47 -6.66
N THR A 94 6.89 -4.77 -7.97
CA THR A 94 6.79 -3.75 -9.02
C THR A 94 5.59 -2.84 -8.78
N ARG A 95 4.43 -3.40 -8.45
CA ARG A 95 3.23 -2.60 -8.21
C ARG A 95 3.33 -1.70 -6.97
N LEU A 96 3.97 -2.16 -5.91
CA LEU A 96 4.22 -1.34 -4.72
C LEU A 96 5.21 -0.20 -5.04
N GLN A 97 6.23 -0.45 -5.86
CA GLN A 97 7.17 0.58 -6.31
C GLN A 97 6.46 1.65 -7.15
N ASP A 98 5.61 1.25 -8.10
CA ASP A 98 4.80 2.18 -8.90
C ASP A 98 3.88 3.06 -8.02
N LEU A 99 3.27 2.46 -6.99
CA LEU A 99 2.41 3.19 -6.04
C LEU A 99 3.19 4.15 -5.13
N MET A 100 4.48 3.90 -4.89
CA MET A 100 5.35 4.82 -4.15
C MET A 100 5.73 6.04 -4.98
N GLU A 101 5.78 5.91 -6.31
CA GLU A 101 6.14 6.99 -7.24
C GLU A 101 4.95 7.88 -7.67
N SER A 102 3.71 7.48 -7.36
CA SER A 102 2.45 8.21 -7.68
C SER A 102 2.07 9.32 -6.67
#